data_AF-A0A960UIY3-F1
#
_entry.id   AF-A0A960UIY3-F1
#
_cell.length_a   1.000
_cell.length_b   1.000
_cell.length_c   1.000
_cell.angle_alpha   90.00
_cell.angle_beta   90.00
_cell.angle_gamma   90.00
#
_symmetry.space_group_name_H-M   'P 1'
#
loop_
_entity.id
_entity.type
_entity.pdbx_description
1 polymer ?
#
loop_
_entity_poly.entity_id
_entity_poly.type
_entity_poly.pdbx_seq_one_letter_code
_entity_poly.pdbx_strand_id
1 'polypeptide(L)'
;MESSIEHPQTDARGPEPNGARAGVFATPKLQRKVNLYKSPVLACFLSLFPGLGQVYVGYYQRGFAHVLTIALCITLLAAGIGDLTPLVGVFLAFFWLYNIVDAGRRAALYNQALDGIGNLEMPKDLELPFGGSLAGGAALAALGVILLLNTRFDMSLAWVGEWWPLALVLFGGYLIAKWWQSRD
;
A
#
# COMPACT_ATOMS: atom_id res chain seq x y z
N MET A 1 -15.41 73.00 -54.04
CA MET A 1 -15.64 71.56 -54.27
C MET A 1 -14.32 70.88 -53.94
N GLU A 2 -14.04 70.75 -52.64
CA GLU A 2 -12.83 70.10 -52.13
C GLU A 2 -13.30 68.91 -51.32
N SER A 3 -13.05 67.73 -51.88
CA SER A 3 -13.46 66.43 -51.35
C SER A 3 -12.57 66.06 -50.16
N SER A 4 -13.20 65.83 -49.02
CA SER A 4 -12.60 65.26 -47.81
C SER A 4 -11.73 64.04 -48.14
N ILE A 5 -10.47 64.08 -47.67
CA ILE A 5 -9.62 62.90 -47.58
C ILE A 5 -9.93 62.22 -46.24
N GLU A 6 -10.71 61.13 -46.27
CA GLU A 6 -10.82 60.21 -45.15
C GLU A 6 -9.61 59.27 -45.13
N HIS A 7 -8.84 59.33 -44.04
CA HIS A 7 -7.80 58.36 -43.73
C HIS A 7 -8.45 57.04 -43.26
N PRO A 8 -8.10 55.87 -43.82
CA PRO A 8 -8.50 54.58 -43.23
C PRO A 8 -7.76 54.41 -41.89
N GLN A 9 -8.51 54.37 -40.79
CA GLN A 9 -7.96 53.88 -39.52
C GLN A 9 -7.79 52.38 -39.61
N THR A 10 -6.54 51.94 -39.72
CA THR A 10 -6.16 50.54 -39.58
C THR A 10 -6.40 50.14 -38.13
N ASP A 11 -7.49 49.40 -37.89
CA ASP A 11 -7.77 48.74 -36.61
C ASP A 11 -6.62 47.77 -36.28
N ALA A 12 -5.74 48.19 -35.37
CA ALA A 12 -4.60 47.41 -34.89
C ALA A 12 -4.99 46.42 -33.78
N ARG A 13 -6.21 45.86 -33.80
CA ARG A 13 -6.58 44.72 -32.97
C ARG A 13 -6.26 43.43 -33.72
N GLY A 14 -5.05 42.92 -33.49
CA GLY A 14 -4.76 41.50 -33.72
C GLY A 14 -5.78 40.63 -32.97
N PRO A 15 -6.08 39.41 -33.45
CA PRO A 15 -7.06 38.56 -32.81
C PRO A 15 -6.65 38.30 -31.36
N GLU A 16 -7.48 38.77 -30.43
CA GLU A 16 -7.41 38.44 -29.00
C GLU A 16 -7.19 36.92 -28.85
N PRO A 17 -6.21 36.46 -28.06
CA PRO A 17 -6.06 35.05 -27.75
C PRO A 17 -7.26 34.64 -26.89
N ASN A 18 -8.32 34.17 -27.56
CA ASN A 18 -9.52 33.67 -26.95
C ASN A 18 -9.16 32.55 -25.96
N GLY A 19 -9.13 32.89 -24.66
CA GLY A 19 -8.84 31.99 -23.54
C GLY A 19 -9.84 30.83 -23.40
N ALA A 20 -10.83 30.71 -24.28
CA ALA A 20 -11.86 29.68 -24.28
C ALA A 20 -11.53 28.42 -25.12
N ARG A 21 -10.26 28.11 -25.41
CA ARG A 21 -9.86 26.89 -26.15
C ARG A 21 -8.84 25.99 -25.46
N ALA A 22 -8.57 26.20 -24.17
CA ALA A 22 -7.66 25.34 -23.39
C ALA A 22 -8.20 23.91 -23.14
N GLY A 23 -9.46 23.62 -23.48
CA GLY A 23 -10.10 22.33 -23.22
C GLY A 23 -10.00 21.25 -24.31
N VAL A 24 -9.50 21.57 -25.52
CA VAL A 24 -9.65 20.67 -26.68
C VAL A 24 -8.40 19.85 -27.00
N PHE A 25 -7.23 20.22 -26.49
CA PHE A 25 -5.97 19.52 -26.77
C PHE A 25 -5.13 19.29 -25.52
N ALA A 26 -5.72 18.69 -24.49
CA ALA A 26 -4.88 18.03 -23.48
C ALA A 26 -4.13 16.90 -24.21
N THR A 27 -2.83 17.08 -24.44
CA THR A 27 -2.01 16.08 -25.13
C THR A 27 -2.15 14.72 -24.43
N PRO A 28 -2.13 13.59 -25.16
CA PRO A 28 -2.36 12.25 -24.58
C PRO A 28 -1.46 11.95 -23.36
N LYS A 29 -0.28 12.55 -23.32
CA LYS A 29 0.69 12.42 -22.21
C LYS A 29 0.25 13.15 -20.94
N LEU A 30 -0.36 14.33 -21.04
CA LEU A 30 -0.87 15.07 -19.89
C LEU A 30 -2.12 14.41 -19.30
N GLN A 31 -3.06 13.97 -20.16
CA GLN A 31 -4.24 13.22 -19.72
C GLN A 31 -3.87 11.91 -19.02
N ARG A 32 -2.84 11.20 -19.51
CA ARG A 32 -2.34 9.98 -18.86
C ARG A 32 -1.79 10.24 -17.46
N LYS A 33 -1.08 11.35 -17.23
CA LYS A 33 -0.60 11.75 -15.89
C LYS A 33 -1.77 12.01 -14.93
N VAL A 34 -2.77 12.79 -15.36
CA VAL A 34 -3.93 13.14 -14.52
C VAL A 34 -4.72 11.90 -14.07
N ASN A 35 -4.87 10.89 -14.94
CA ASN A 35 -5.56 9.64 -14.61
C ASN A 35 -4.79 8.72 -13.64
N LEU A 36 -3.51 8.99 -13.36
CA LEU A 36 -2.70 8.18 -12.45
C LEU A 36 -2.75 8.68 -11.00
N TYR A 37 -3.08 9.96 -10.75
CA TYR A 37 -3.12 10.48 -9.38
C TYR A 37 -4.16 9.76 -8.53
N LYS A 38 -3.76 9.44 -7.30
CA LYS A 38 -4.61 8.81 -6.29
C LYS A 38 -5.02 9.85 -5.26
N SER A 39 -6.32 9.95 -4.97
CA SER A 39 -6.79 10.82 -3.88
C SER A 39 -6.31 10.34 -2.50
N PRO A 40 -5.54 11.15 -1.74
CA PRO A 40 -5.10 10.80 -0.39
C PRO A 40 -6.24 10.75 0.62
N VAL A 41 -7.24 11.62 0.46
CA VAL A 41 -8.43 11.62 1.32
C VAL A 41 -9.21 10.32 1.16
N LEU A 42 -9.35 9.84 -0.08
CA LEU A 42 -10.02 8.57 -0.34
C LEU A 42 -9.21 7.39 0.23
N ALA A 43 -7.87 7.43 0.15
CA ALA A 43 -7.01 6.43 0.76
C ALA A 43 -7.18 6.40 2.30
N CYS A 44 -7.24 7.54 2.97
CA CYS A 44 -7.55 7.61 4.40
C CYS A 44 -8.93 7.04 4.71
N PHE A 45 -9.95 7.42 3.95
CA PHE A 45 -11.32 6.95 4.17
C PHE A 45 -11.45 5.43 4.01
N LEU A 46 -10.86 4.87 2.94
CA LEU A 46 -10.83 3.42 2.75
C LEU A 46 -10.12 2.72 3.92
N SER A 47 -9.08 3.35 4.49
CA SER A 47 -8.33 2.81 5.63
C SER A 47 -9.08 2.81 6.96
N LEU A 48 -10.31 3.33 7.01
CA LEU A 48 -11.21 3.03 8.14
C LEU A 48 -11.43 1.53 8.26
N PHE A 49 -11.41 0.82 7.13
CA PHE A 49 -11.25 -0.62 7.08
C PHE A 49 -9.75 -0.94 6.97
N PRO A 50 -9.16 -1.65 7.94
CA PRO A 50 -7.75 -2.00 7.99
C PRO A 50 -7.18 -2.41 6.61
N GLY A 51 -6.08 -1.79 6.20
CA GLY A 51 -5.36 -2.13 4.97
C GLY A 51 -5.99 -1.73 3.62
N LEU A 52 -7.27 -1.33 3.56
CA LEU A 52 -7.92 -1.05 2.26
C LEU A 52 -7.37 0.21 1.57
N GLY A 53 -6.96 1.25 2.30
CA GLY A 53 -6.39 2.43 1.65
C GLY A 53 -5.01 2.19 1.05
N GLN A 54 -4.19 1.35 1.70
CA GLN A 54 -2.92 0.90 1.15
C GLN A 54 -3.15 0.08 -0.13
N VAL A 55 -4.13 -0.82 -0.12
CA VAL A 55 -4.55 -1.60 -1.30
C VAL A 55 -5.01 -0.67 -2.44
N TYR A 56 -5.78 0.37 -2.15
CA TYR A 56 -6.24 1.35 -3.14
C TYR A 56 -5.09 2.09 -3.85
N VAL A 57 -4.02 2.41 -3.13
CA VAL A 57 -2.83 3.06 -3.71
C VAL A 57 -1.93 2.05 -4.43
N GLY A 58 -2.16 0.74 -4.27
CA GLY A 58 -1.36 -0.34 -4.88
C GLY A 58 -0.33 -0.98 -3.94
N TYR A 59 -0.29 -0.59 -2.66
CA TYR A 59 0.59 -1.17 -1.63
C TYR A 59 -0.03 -2.43 -0.99
N TYR A 60 -0.28 -3.47 -1.77
CA TYR A 60 -0.98 -4.70 -1.33
C TYR A 60 -0.29 -5.40 -0.16
N GLN A 61 1.04 -5.55 -0.20
CA GLN A 61 1.78 -6.24 0.88
C GLN A 61 1.54 -5.58 2.24
N ARG A 62 1.62 -4.24 2.25
CA ARG A 62 1.45 -3.46 3.47
C ARG A 62 -0.01 -3.45 3.88
N GLY A 63 -0.96 -3.30 2.95
CA GLY A 63 -2.38 -3.42 3.25
C GLY A 63 -2.71 -4.75 3.93
N PHE A 64 -2.23 -5.86 3.37
CA PHE A 64 -2.43 -7.19 3.96
C PHE A 64 -1.76 -7.33 5.34
N ALA A 65 -0.55 -6.80 5.52
CA ALA A 65 0.11 -6.79 6.82
C ALA A 65 -0.71 -6.01 7.87
N HIS A 66 -1.36 -4.90 7.50
CA HIS A 66 -2.20 -4.15 8.45
C HIS A 66 -3.47 -4.91 8.81
N VAL A 67 -4.12 -5.56 7.83
CA VAL A 67 -5.27 -6.46 8.07
C VAL A 67 -4.87 -7.57 9.04
N LEU A 68 -3.74 -8.25 8.78
CA LEU A 68 -3.29 -9.38 9.59
C LEU A 68 -2.92 -8.95 11.01
N THR A 69 -2.19 -7.83 11.18
CA THR A 69 -1.84 -7.29 12.50
C THR A 69 -3.09 -6.93 13.30
N ILE A 70 -4.06 -6.23 12.69
CA ILE A 70 -5.30 -5.86 13.38
C ILE A 70 -6.13 -7.10 13.72
N ALA A 71 -6.29 -8.04 12.78
CA ALA A 71 -7.00 -9.30 13.02
C ALA A 71 -6.37 -10.08 14.18
N LEU A 72 -5.04 -10.20 14.21
CA LEU A 72 -4.31 -10.85 15.29
C LEU A 72 -4.54 -10.17 16.64
N CYS A 73 -4.46 -8.84 16.70
CA CYS A 73 -4.74 -8.10 17.93
C CYS A 73 -6.18 -8.34 18.43
N ILE A 74 -7.16 -8.30 17.53
CA ILE A 74 -8.57 -8.59 17.87
C ILE A 74 -8.71 -10.03 18.38
N THR A 75 -8.10 -11.01 17.72
CA THR A 75 -8.13 -12.42 18.15
C THR A 75 -7.50 -12.60 19.53
N LEU A 76 -6.35 -11.98 19.79
CA LEU A 76 -5.70 -12.03 21.11
C LEU A 76 -6.57 -11.41 22.20
N LEU A 77 -7.14 -10.23 21.93
CA LEU A 77 -8.05 -9.57 22.88
C LEU A 77 -9.30 -10.42 23.14
N ALA A 78 -9.89 -11.00 22.09
CA ALA A 78 -11.05 -11.88 22.20
C ALA A 78 -10.75 -13.19 22.95
N ALA A 79 -9.52 -13.70 22.85
CA ALA A 79 -9.08 -14.90 23.56
C ALA A 79 -8.81 -14.68 25.07
N GLY A 80 -8.78 -13.42 25.54
CA GLY A 80 -8.61 -13.10 26.95
C GLY A 80 -7.17 -13.24 27.46
N ILE A 81 -6.27 -12.40 26.96
CA ILE A 81 -4.83 -12.37 27.33
C ILE A 81 -4.50 -11.78 28.72
N GLY A 82 -5.47 -11.74 29.64
CA GLY A 82 -5.28 -11.29 31.02
C GLY A 82 -4.71 -9.86 31.14
N ASP A 83 -3.65 -9.69 31.93
CA ASP A 83 -3.04 -8.38 32.24
C ASP A 83 -2.44 -7.67 31.01
N LEU A 84 -2.25 -8.37 29.89
CA LEU A 84 -1.78 -7.78 28.63
C LEU A 84 -2.89 -7.11 27.81
N THR A 85 -4.16 -7.31 28.19
CA THR A 85 -5.34 -6.72 27.52
C THR A 85 -5.22 -5.20 27.31
N PRO A 86 -4.93 -4.38 28.34
CA PRO A 86 -4.80 -2.93 28.15
C PRO A 86 -3.65 -2.55 27.20
N LEU A 87 -2.52 -3.27 27.26
CA LEU A 87 -1.38 -3.02 26.38
C LEU A 87 -1.75 -3.28 24.91
N VAL A 88 -2.35 -4.43 24.62
CA VAL A 88 -2.75 -4.80 23.25
C VAL A 88 -3.90 -3.92 22.76
N GLY A 89 -4.83 -3.52 23.64
CA GLY A 89 -5.92 -2.60 23.31
C GLY A 89 -5.41 -1.21 22.91
N VAL A 90 -4.47 -0.64 23.68
CA VAL A 90 -3.84 0.65 23.35
C VAL A 90 -3.02 0.53 22.05
N PHE A 91 -2.26 -0.56 21.88
CA PHE A 91 -1.53 -0.81 20.65
C PHE A 91 -2.48 -0.89 19.44
N LEU A 92 -3.60 -1.61 19.56
CA LEU A 92 -4.60 -1.74 18.50
C LEU A 92 -5.17 -0.37 18.13
N ALA A 93 -5.57 0.45 19.11
CA ALA A 93 -6.11 1.79 18.86
C ALA A 93 -5.10 2.69 18.14
N PHE A 94 -3.84 2.71 18.60
CA PHE A 94 -2.78 3.46 17.97
C PHE A 94 -2.49 2.96 16.54
N PHE A 95 -2.40 1.64 16.37
CA PHE A 95 -2.13 1.02 15.08
C PHE A 95 -3.27 1.27 14.08
N TRP A 96 -4.52 1.37 14.54
CA TRP A 96 -5.67 1.73 13.72
C TRP A 96 -5.56 3.17 13.18
N LEU A 97 -5.20 4.14 14.03
CA LEU A 97 -4.98 5.52 13.59
C LEU A 97 -3.77 5.62 12.66
N TYR A 98 -2.71 4.91 12.98
CA TYR A 98 -1.52 4.80 12.13
C TYR A 98 -1.87 4.26 10.75
N ASN A 99 -2.72 3.21 10.65
CA ASN A 99 -3.18 2.64 9.39
C ASN A 99 -3.84 3.70 8.48
N ILE A 100 -4.64 4.61 9.05
CA ILE A 100 -5.30 5.68 8.31
C ILE A 100 -4.28 6.71 7.78
N VAL A 101 -3.40 7.18 8.67
CA VAL A 101 -2.37 8.18 8.32
C VAL A 101 -1.38 7.63 7.30
N ASP A 102 -0.98 6.36 7.44
CA ASP A 102 -0.07 5.67 6.54
C ASP A 102 -0.62 5.62 5.11
N ALA A 103 -1.90 5.29 4.91
CA ALA A 103 -2.51 5.28 3.59
C ALA A 103 -2.57 6.67 2.94
N GLY A 104 -2.92 7.70 3.70
CA GLY A 104 -2.92 9.09 3.20
C GLY A 104 -1.53 9.55 2.79
N ARG A 105 -0.52 9.31 3.65
CA ARG A 105 0.88 9.64 3.33
C ARG A 105 1.35 8.90 2.08
N ARG A 106 0.98 7.63 1.91
CA ARG A 106 1.34 6.85 0.71
C ARG A 106 0.71 7.36 -0.57
N ALA A 107 -0.57 7.72 -0.53
CA ALA A 107 -1.24 8.31 -1.68
C ALA A 107 -0.58 9.65 -2.07
N ALA A 108 -0.23 10.48 -1.10
CA ALA A 108 0.50 11.72 -1.36
C ALA A 108 1.89 11.47 -1.95
N LEU A 109 2.64 10.50 -1.41
CA LEU A 109 3.94 10.09 -1.94
C LEU A 109 3.84 9.49 -3.34
N TYR A 110 2.81 8.70 -3.63
CA TYR A 110 2.55 8.14 -4.96
C TYR A 110 2.34 9.24 -6.00
N ASN A 111 1.59 10.28 -5.63
CA ASN A 111 1.40 11.45 -6.49
C ASN A 111 2.70 12.23 -6.73
N GLN A 112 3.54 12.41 -5.70
CA GLN A 112 4.85 13.05 -5.84
C GLN A 112 5.81 12.25 -6.73
N ALA A 113 5.76 10.92 -6.66
CA ALA A 113 6.52 10.04 -7.53
C ALA A 113 6.07 10.18 -9.00
N LEU A 114 4.76 10.28 -9.25
CA LEU A 114 4.23 10.57 -10.58
C LEU A 114 4.68 11.92 -11.11
N ASP A 115 4.88 12.92 -10.25
CA ASP A 115 5.39 14.24 -10.63
C ASP A 115 6.88 14.23 -11.01
N GLY A 116 7.60 13.14 -10.77
CA GLY A 116 9.04 13.05 -10.99
C GLY A 116 9.85 13.86 -9.97
N ILE A 117 9.20 14.30 -8.88
CA ILE A 117 9.79 15.14 -7.84
C ILE A 117 10.56 14.28 -6.81
N GLY A 118 10.50 12.95 -6.91
CA GLY A 118 11.26 12.05 -6.06
C GLY A 118 11.77 10.81 -6.79
N ASN A 119 13.00 10.40 -6.46
CA ASN A 119 13.54 9.09 -6.83
C ASN A 119 12.92 8.05 -5.88
N LEU A 120 11.64 7.77 -6.06
CA LEU A 120 10.91 6.78 -5.27
C LEU A 120 10.65 5.60 -6.19
N GLU A 121 11.15 4.44 -5.81
CA GLU A 121 10.76 3.16 -6.39
C GLU A 121 9.23 3.09 -6.36
N MET A 122 8.62 3.29 -7.53
CA MET A 122 7.18 3.05 -7.72
C MET A 122 6.91 1.63 -7.23
N PRO A 123 5.77 1.37 -6.55
CA PRO A 123 5.39 0.02 -6.21
C PRO A 123 5.47 -0.82 -7.49
N LYS A 124 6.47 -1.71 -7.58
CA LYS A 124 6.55 -2.67 -8.67
C LYS A 124 5.23 -3.41 -8.66
N ASP A 125 4.53 -3.35 -9.78
CA ASP A 125 3.28 -4.06 -9.97
C ASP A 125 3.48 -5.52 -9.55
N LEU A 126 2.76 -5.91 -8.49
CA LEU A 126 2.51 -7.28 -8.10
C LEU A 126 3.74 -8.21 -7.95
N GLU A 127 4.72 -7.82 -7.14
CA GLU A 127 5.50 -8.81 -6.39
C GLU A 127 4.83 -8.97 -5.01
N LEU A 128 3.77 -9.78 -4.91
CA LEU A 128 3.44 -10.34 -3.59
C LEU A 128 4.68 -11.14 -3.13
N PRO A 129 5.16 -11.01 -1.88
CA PRO A 129 6.21 -11.91 -1.39
C PRO A 129 5.67 -13.35 -1.32
N PHE A 130 4.34 -13.49 -1.38
CA PHE A 130 3.55 -14.71 -1.53
C PHE A 130 2.90 -14.80 -2.91
N GLY A 131 3.48 -14.22 -3.96
CA GLY A 131 2.98 -14.34 -5.33
C GLY A 131 3.07 -15.79 -5.75
N GLY A 132 1.98 -16.55 -5.57
CA GLY A 132 1.86 -17.97 -5.93
C GLY A 132 3.10 -18.82 -5.62
N SER A 133 3.88 -18.50 -4.58
CA SER A 133 5.12 -19.22 -4.35
C SER A 133 4.73 -20.59 -3.81
N LEU A 134 5.20 -21.65 -4.48
CA LEU A 134 4.95 -23.03 -4.04
C LEU A 134 5.31 -23.20 -2.56
N ALA A 135 6.37 -22.53 -2.12
CA ALA A 135 6.80 -22.49 -0.73
C ALA A 135 5.77 -21.81 0.20
N GLY A 136 5.22 -20.66 -0.18
CA GLY A 136 4.20 -19.97 0.61
C GLY A 136 2.88 -20.75 0.66
N GLY A 137 2.47 -21.33 -0.47
CA GLY A 137 1.29 -22.21 -0.53
C GLY A 137 1.46 -23.48 0.30
N ALA A 138 2.63 -24.13 0.22
CA ALA A 138 2.94 -25.31 1.01
C ALA A 138 3.00 -24.99 2.52
N ALA A 139 3.60 -23.86 2.91
CA ALA A 139 3.64 -23.42 4.30
C ALA A 139 2.24 -23.15 4.85
N LEU A 140 1.37 -22.49 4.06
CA LEU A 140 -0.01 -22.21 4.44
C LEU A 140 -0.84 -23.51 4.55
N ALA A 141 -0.65 -24.45 3.63
CA ALA A 141 -1.29 -25.76 3.69
C ALA A 141 -0.83 -26.56 4.93
N ALA A 142 0.47 -26.58 5.22
CA ALA A 142 1.01 -27.24 6.40
C ALA A 142 0.47 -26.61 7.70
N LEU A 143 0.42 -25.28 7.78
CA LEU A 143 -0.19 -24.56 8.91
C LEU A 143 -1.68 -24.94 9.07
N GLY A 144 -2.43 -24.99 7.96
CA GLY A 144 -3.83 -25.41 7.96
C GLY A 144 -4.02 -26.84 8.46
N VAL A 145 -3.16 -27.78 8.04
CA VAL A 145 -3.16 -29.16 8.54
C VAL A 145 -2.88 -29.18 10.04
N ILE A 146 -1.83 -28.51 10.51
CA ILE A 146 -1.46 -28.45 11.94
C ILE A 146 -2.63 -27.93 12.79
N LEU A 147 -3.28 -26.85 12.36
CA LEU A 147 -4.46 -26.31 13.04
C LEU A 147 -5.65 -27.27 13.00
N LEU A 148 -5.85 -27.98 11.88
CA LEU A 148 -6.93 -28.95 11.73
C LEU A 148 -6.73 -30.16 12.63
N LEU A 149 -5.49 -30.62 12.81
CA LEU A 149 -5.15 -31.70 13.75
C LEU A 149 -5.50 -31.33 15.19
N ASN A 150 -5.23 -30.08 15.60
CA ASN A 150 -5.63 -29.59 16.91
C ASN A 150 -7.16 -29.47 17.04
N THR A 151 -7.82 -28.86 16.06
CA THR A 151 -9.25 -28.51 16.16
C THR A 151 -10.19 -29.69 15.90
N ARG A 152 -9.86 -30.60 14.97
CA ARG A 152 -10.77 -31.69 14.56
C ARG A 152 -10.43 -33.03 15.19
N PHE A 153 -9.16 -33.25 15.50
CA PHE A 153 -8.65 -34.52 16.01
C PHE A 153 -8.18 -34.45 17.47
N ASP A 154 -8.37 -33.31 18.14
CA ASP A 154 -8.05 -33.09 19.56
C ASP A 154 -6.58 -33.41 19.90
N MET A 155 -5.69 -33.34 18.90
CA MET A 155 -4.27 -33.62 19.09
C MET A 155 -3.56 -32.40 19.68
N SER A 156 -2.96 -32.59 20.86
CA SER A 156 -2.20 -31.54 21.54
C SER A 156 -1.02 -31.04 20.69
N LEU A 157 -0.92 -29.72 20.54
CA LEU A 157 0.19 -29.01 19.88
C LEU A 157 1.39 -28.75 20.80
N ALA A 158 1.41 -29.33 22.01
CA ALA A 158 2.51 -29.13 22.97
C ALA A 158 3.89 -29.42 22.34
N TRP A 159 3.97 -30.48 21.53
CA TRP A 159 5.19 -30.84 20.81
C TRP A 159 5.65 -29.75 19.83
N VAL A 160 4.74 -29.00 19.19
CA VAL A 160 5.12 -27.87 18.31
C VAL A 160 5.70 -26.72 19.14
N GLY A 161 5.08 -26.46 20.29
CA GLY A 161 5.52 -25.45 21.26
C GLY A 161 6.83 -25.79 21.98
N GLU A 162 7.27 -27.05 21.96
CA GLU A 162 8.58 -27.45 22.48
C GLU A 162 9.68 -27.32 21.41
N TRP A 163 9.33 -27.51 20.14
CA TRP A 163 10.29 -27.57 19.04
C TRP A 163 10.48 -26.25 18.27
N TRP A 164 9.65 -25.22 18.48
CA TRP A 164 9.83 -23.91 17.81
C TRP A 164 11.21 -23.24 18.00
N PRO A 165 11.94 -23.39 19.13
CA PRO A 165 13.27 -22.79 19.25
C PRO A 165 14.25 -23.41 18.26
N LEU A 166 14.09 -24.71 17.94
CA LEU A 166 14.91 -25.38 16.94
C LEU A 166 14.71 -24.75 15.55
N ALA A 167 13.48 -24.37 15.22
CA ALA A 167 13.20 -23.68 13.95
C ALA A 167 13.92 -22.32 13.88
N LEU A 168 13.99 -21.57 14.98
CA LEU A 168 14.77 -20.32 15.05
C LEU A 168 16.27 -20.56 14.88
N VAL A 169 16.81 -21.61 15.52
CA VAL A 169 18.23 -21.99 15.40
C VAL A 169 18.57 -22.33 13.95
N LEU A 170 17.75 -23.16 13.30
CA LEU A 170 17.95 -23.54 11.90
C LEU A 170 17.82 -22.34 10.96
N PHE A 171 16.83 -21.47 11.18
CA PHE A 171 16.66 -20.25 10.39
C PHE A 171 17.84 -19.29 10.54
N GLY A 172 18.34 -19.10 11.77
CA GLY A 172 19.55 -18.31 12.04
C GLY A 172 20.78 -18.89 11.35
N GLY A 173 20.99 -20.20 11.44
CA GLY A 173 22.07 -20.90 10.73
C GLY A 173 21.97 -20.76 9.21
N TYR A 174 20.76 -20.88 8.65
CA TYR A 174 20.51 -20.67 7.23
C TYR A 174 20.88 -19.25 6.78
N LEU A 175 20.52 -18.22 7.55
CA LEU A 175 20.86 -16.83 7.22
C LEU A 175 22.38 -16.60 7.23
N ILE A 176 23.09 -17.19 8.18
CA ILE A 176 24.56 -17.11 8.25
C ILE A 176 25.19 -17.82 7.05
N ALA A 177 24.72 -19.03 6.72
CA ALA A 177 25.21 -19.80 5.57
C ALA A 177 24.96 -19.07 4.24
N LYS A 178 23.77 -18.49 4.08
CA LYS A 178 23.44 -17.67 2.92
C LYS A 178 24.29 -16.40 2.86
N TRP A 179 24.56 -15.76 4.00
CA TRP A 179 25.44 -14.60 4.07
C TRP A 179 26.87 -14.94 3.62
N TRP A 180 27.40 -16.11 3.99
CA TRP A 180 28.68 -16.59 3.46
C TRP A 180 28.67 -16.83 1.96
N GLN A 181 27.63 -17.49 1.43
CA GLN A 181 27.51 -17.74 -0.02
C GLN A 181 27.39 -16.46 -0.86
N SER A 182 26.96 -15.34 -0.26
CA SER A 182 26.88 -14.05 -0.96
C SER A 182 28.20 -13.26 -0.99
N ARG A 183 29.26 -13.79 -0.37
CA ARG A 183 30.59 -13.15 -0.28
C ARG A 183 31.65 -13.76 -1.19
N ASP A 184 31.35 -14.92 -1.79
CA ASP A 184 32.13 -15.55 -2.87
C ASP A 184 31.51 -15.21 -4.23
#